data_AF-A0A2V7KD91-F1
#
_entry.id   AF-A0A2V7KD91-F1
#
_cell.length_a   1.000
_cell.length_b   1.000
_cell.length_c   1.000
_cell.angle_alpha   90.00
_cell.angle_beta   90.00
_cell.angle_gamma   90.00
#
_symmetry.space_group_name_H-M   'P 1'
#
loop_
_entity.id
_entity.type
_entity.pdbx_description
1 polymer ?
#
loop_
_entity_poly.entity_id
_entity_poly.type
_entity_poly.pdbx_seq_one_letter_code
_entity_poly.pdbx_strand_id
1 'polypeptide(L)'
;MRDDDNANCGQRAGGAPGAAGGNEHSIQVGQTQQGQLTRNDVLLTSDSTYAQPWTIQGRAGQTITIDLESDAFDSYLFLRGPGISGGRDFQDDDSGGNCHARLTATFPQSGEYEIVVNTADHYATGAFSLSVTTGSKPKSVARCTRSH
;
A
#
# COMPACT_ATOMS: atom_id res chain seq x y z
N MET A 1 -55.12 4.29 8.94
CA MET A 1 -54.83 5.54 9.67
C MET A 1 -53.59 5.30 10.50
N ARG A 2 -52.50 6.00 10.14
CA ARG A 2 -51.41 6.48 10.99
C ARG A 2 -50.48 5.43 11.61
N ASP A 3 -49.26 5.27 11.11
CA ASP A 3 -48.07 6.17 11.19
C ASP A 3 -47.35 6.04 12.54
N ASP A 4 -46.02 6.18 12.50
CA ASP A 4 -45.05 6.48 13.57
C ASP A 4 -44.14 5.34 14.10
N ASP A 5 -43.04 5.15 13.37
CA ASP A 5 -41.62 5.24 13.77
C ASP A 5 -41.19 5.09 15.25
N ASN A 6 -40.17 4.25 15.51
CA ASN A 6 -38.96 4.71 16.21
C ASN A 6 -37.76 3.77 15.97
N ALA A 7 -36.62 4.39 15.72
CA ALA A 7 -35.35 3.79 15.33
C ALA A 7 -34.38 3.60 16.50
N ASN A 8 -33.44 2.68 16.26
CA ASN A 8 -32.02 2.74 16.61
C ASN A 8 -31.55 2.48 18.05
N CYS A 9 -30.65 1.48 18.19
CA CYS A 9 -29.20 1.68 18.39
C CYS A 9 -28.63 0.62 19.33
N GLY A 10 -27.92 -0.36 18.76
CA GLY A 10 -27.27 -1.44 19.51
C GLY A 10 -26.13 -2.06 18.72
N GLN A 11 -25.28 -1.23 18.12
CA GLN A 11 -24.01 -1.65 17.54
C GLN A 11 -23.08 -2.15 18.66
N ARG A 12 -22.80 -3.44 18.68
CA ARG A 12 -21.61 -3.99 19.34
C ARG A 12 -20.57 -4.29 18.27
N ALA A 13 -19.52 -3.47 18.31
CA ALA A 13 -18.26 -3.72 17.65
C ALA A 13 -17.60 -5.00 18.18
N GLY A 14 -16.82 -5.66 17.32
CA GLY A 14 -15.89 -6.72 17.71
C GLY A 14 -15.98 -7.96 16.83
N GLY A 15 -15.37 -7.92 15.65
CA GLY A 15 -15.20 -9.07 14.78
C GLY A 15 -14.29 -8.71 13.62
N ALA A 16 -12.99 -8.89 13.83
CA ALA A 16 -11.96 -8.73 12.81
C ALA A 16 -12.33 -9.54 11.54
N PRO A 17 -12.13 -9.00 10.33
CA PRO A 17 -12.28 -9.79 9.13
C PRO A 17 -11.09 -10.74 9.01
N GLY A 18 -11.33 -12.01 9.30
CA GLY A 18 -10.42 -13.09 8.95
C GLY A 18 -10.30 -13.17 7.43
N ALA A 19 -9.11 -12.88 6.92
CA ALA A 19 -8.72 -13.15 5.55
C ALA A 19 -8.65 -14.66 5.30
N ALA A 20 -9.23 -15.10 4.18
CA ALA A 20 -8.82 -16.35 3.54
C ALA A 20 -9.24 -16.33 2.05
N GLY A 21 -8.25 -16.28 1.15
CA GLY A 21 -8.38 -16.85 -0.18
C GLY A 21 -8.38 -15.92 -1.41
N GLY A 22 -8.00 -14.64 -1.28
CA GLY A 22 -7.53 -13.88 -2.45
C GLY A 22 -6.06 -14.21 -2.71
N ASN A 23 -5.59 -14.15 -3.95
CA ASN A 23 -4.16 -14.30 -4.27
C ASN A 23 -3.33 -13.52 -3.23
N GLU A 24 -2.40 -14.21 -2.55
CA GLU A 24 -1.80 -13.74 -1.28
C GLU A 24 -1.24 -12.31 -1.39
N HIS A 25 -0.83 -11.91 -2.60
CA HIS A 25 -0.37 -10.56 -2.94
C HIS A 25 -1.28 -9.88 -3.98
N SER A 26 -2.56 -9.73 -3.65
CA SER A 26 -3.48 -8.91 -4.44
C SER A 26 -4.24 -7.94 -3.54
N ILE A 27 -4.44 -6.72 -4.04
CA ILE A 27 -5.12 -5.65 -3.30
C ILE A 27 -6.03 -4.86 -4.24
N GLN A 28 -7.18 -4.44 -3.73
CA GLN A 28 -8.13 -3.59 -4.45
C GLN A 28 -8.11 -2.17 -3.88
N VAL A 29 -8.52 -1.20 -4.72
CA VAL A 29 -8.71 0.17 -4.24
C VAL A 29 -9.79 0.20 -3.16
N GLY A 30 -9.48 0.83 -2.03
CA GLY A 30 -10.32 0.87 -0.83
C GLY A 30 -9.98 -0.21 0.20
N GLN A 31 -9.01 -1.08 -0.06
CA GLN A 31 -8.57 -2.12 0.87
C GLN A 31 -7.32 -1.75 1.65
N THR A 32 -7.15 -2.44 2.77
CA THR A 32 -5.91 -2.51 3.54
C THR A 32 -5.56 -3.98 3.73
N GLN A 33 -4.31 -4.33 3.49
CA GLN A 33 -3.76 -5.67 3.63
C GLN A 33 -2.57 -5.64 4.58
N GLN A 34 -2.48 -6.66 5.42
CA GLN A 34 -1.31 -6.89 6.27
C GLN A 34 -0.38 -7.86 5.54
N GLY A 35 0.92 -7.63 5.63
CA GLY A 35 1.92 -8.49 5.01
C GLY A 35 3.21 -8.54 5.84
N GLN A 36 4.15 -9.35 5.37
CA GLN A 36 5.46 -9.47 5.98
C GLN A 36 6.51 -9.69 4.90
N LEU A 37 7.50 -8.79 4.84
CA LEU A 37 8.70 -9.04 4.05
C LEU A 37 9.58 -10.06 4.79
N THR A 38 10.02 -11.07 4.07
CA THR A 38 10.81 -12.20 4.57
C THR A 38 12.02 -12.45 3.67
N ARG A 39 12.91 -13.33 4.12
CA ARG A 39 14.08 -13.75 3.34
C ARG A 39 13.75 -14.61 2.12
N ASN A 40 12.51 -15.08 2.02
CA ASN A 40 12.03 -15.88 0.90
C ASN A 40 11.45 -15.01 -0.22
N ASP A 41 11.28 -13.71 0.02
CA ASP A 41 10.83 -12.75 -0.99
C ASP A 41 11.93 -12.40 -1.97
N VAL A 42 11.58 -11.68 -3.04
CA VAL A 42 12.49 -11.37 -4.13
C VAL A 42 13.64 -10.51 -3.60
N LEU A 43 14.87 -10.99 -3.72
CA LEU A 43 16.05 -10.18 -3.43
C LEU A 43 16.42 -9.36 -4.68
N LEU A 44 16.32 -8.04 -4.59
CA LEU A 44 16.86 -7.13 -5.58
C LEU A 44 18.38 -7.07 -5.43
N THR A 45 19.10 -7.79 -6.29
CA THR A 45 20.56 -7.94 -6.17
C THR A 45 21.35 -6.66 -6.47
N SER A 46 20.73 -5.67 -7.09
CA SER A 46 21.33 -4.36 -7.36
C SER A 46 21.63 -3.56 -6.10
N ASP A 47 20.80 -3.73 -5.06
CA ASP A 47 20.84 -2.95 -3.81
C ASP A 47 20.67 -3.83 -2.55
N SER A 48 20.60 -5.16 -2.70
CA SER A 48 20.45 -6.12 -1.61
C SER A 48 19.18 -5.92 -0.75
N THR A 49 18.08 -5.48 -1.37
CA THR A 49 16.80 -5.26 -0.68
C THR A 49 15.77 -6.36 -0.98
N TYR A 50 14.88 -6.64 -0.03
CA TYR A 50 13.80 -7.63 -0.21
C TYR A 50 12.53 -6.95 -0.71
N ALA A 51 11.96 -7.48 -1.79
CA ALA A 51 10.79 -6.92 -2.46
C ALA A 51 9.66 -7.94 -2.61
N GLN A 52 8.43 -7.45 -2.47
CA GLN A 52 7.21 -8.24 -2.59
C GLN A 52 6.22 -7.54 -3.53
N PRO A 53 5.95 -8.10 -4.73
CA PRO A 53 5.01 -7.52 -5.67
C PRO A 53 3.56 -7.84 -5.28
N TRP A 54 2.69 -6.83 -5.33
CA TRP A 54 1.26 -6.90 -5.09
C TRP A 54 0.47 -6.44 -6.31
N THR A 55 -0.48 -7.25 -6.74
CA THR A 55 -1.30 -6.94 -7.92
C THR A 55 -2.49 -6.06 -7.59
N ILE A 56 -2.74 -5.04 -8.42
CA ILE A 56 -3.92 -4.17 -8.34
C ILE A 56 -4.51 -3.91 -9.72
N GLN A 57 -5.84 -3.82 -9.81
CA GLN A 57 -6.54 -3.43 -11.03
C GLN A 57 -6.69 -1.91 -11.11
N GLY A 58 -6.07 -1.31 -12.12
CA GLY A 58 -6.13 0.12 -12.41
C GLY A 58 -7.14 0.45 -13.50
N ARG A 59 -7.73 1.65 -13.41
CA ARG A 59 -8.60 2.22 -14.45
C ARG A 59 -7.95 3.50 -14.98
N ALA A 60 -7.90 3.66 -16.30
CA ALA A 60 -7.32 4.85 -16.93
C ALA A 60 -7.91 6.15 -16.34
N GLY A 61 -7.04 7.08 -15.95
CA GLY A 61 -7.42 8.36 -15.33
C GLY A 61 -7.83 8.27 -13.86
N GLN A 62 -7.86 7.09 -13.25
CA GLN A 62 -8.13 6.94 -11.82
C GLN A 62 -6.89 7.31 -11.00
N THR A 63 -7.05 8.29 -10.11
CA THR A 63 -6.04 8.63 -9.11
C THR A 63 -6.25 7.82 -7.84
N ILE A 64 -5.16 7.25 -7.31
CA ILE A 64 -5.12 6.53 -6.05
C ILE A 64 -3.97 7.03 -5.18
N THR A 65 -4.08 6.76 -3.88
CA THR A 65 -2.98 6.84 -2.94
C THR A 65 -2.71 5.47 -2.35
N ILE A 66 -1.44 5.06 -2.38
CA ILE A 66 -0.92 3.85 -1.75
C ILE A 66 -0.14 4.29 -0.52
N ASP A 67 -0.46 3.71 0.64
CA ASP A 67 0.29 3.90 1.88
C ASP A 67 0.93 2.56 2.28
N LEU A 68 2.24 2.57 2.53
CA LEU A 68 3.02 1.47 3.08
C LEU A 68 3.59 1.90 4.43
N GLU A 69 3.10 1.25 5.48
CA GLU A 69 3.48 1.55 6.86
C GLU A 69 4.19 0.34 7.47
N SER A 70 5.37 0.58 8.05
CA SER A 70 6.15 -0.43 8.75
C SER A 70 6.91 0.21 9.91
N ASP A 71 6.78 -0.40 11.09
CA ASP A 71 7.64 -0.09 12.23
C ASP A 71 8.93 -0.91 12.21
N ALA A 72 9.04 -1.91 11.32
CA ALA A 72 10.16 -2.85 11.31
C ALA A 72 11.30 -2.45 10.36
N PHE A 73 11.00 -1.70 9.30
CA PHE A 73 11.96 -1.28 8.28
C PHE A 73 11.60 0.09 7.71
N ASP A 74 12.57 0.75 7.08
CA ASP A 74 12.30 1.95 6.28
C ASP A 74 11.62 1.58 4.95
N SER A 75 10.40 2.07 4.77
CA SER A 75 9.48 1.61 3.73
C SER A 75 9.78 2.26 2.39
N TYR A 76 9.94 1.45 1.35
CA TYR A 76 10.09 1.92 -0.03
C TYR A 76 9.04 1.24 -0.91
N LEU A 77 8.41 1.98 -1.82
CA LEU A 77 7.45 1.37 -2.74
C LEU A 77 7.50 1.98 -4.12
N PHE A 78 7.13 1.17 -5.11
CA PHE A 78 7.05 1.63 -6.49
C PHE A 78 5.94 0.93 -7.28
N LEU A 79 5.37 1.65 -8.25
CA LEU A 79 4.29 1.16 -9.09
C LEU A 79 4.79 0.88 -10.51
N ARG A 80 4.44 -0.29 -11.05
CA ARG A 80 4.73 -0.70 -12.43
C ARG A 80 3.46 -1.16 -13.10
N GLY A 81 3.38 -1.01 -14.42
CA GLY A 81 2.24 -1.49 -15.20
C GLY A 81 2.10 -0.81 -16.56
N PRO A 82 0.99 -1.07 -17.27
CA PRO A 82 0.70 -0.53 -18.59
C PRO A 82 0.81 0.99 -18.62
N GLY A 83 1.51 1.52 -19.63
CA GLY A 83 1.66 2.97 -19.82
C GLY A 83 2.66 3.65 -18.87
N ILE A 84 3.26 2.91 -17.93
CA ILE A 84 4.35 3.41 -17.08
C ILE A 84 5.69 3.04 -17.73
N SER A 85 6.30 4.01 -18.43
CA SER A 85 7.59 3.84 -19.12
C SER A 85 8.70 4.59 -18.38
N GLY A 86 9.34 3.94 -17.41
CA GLY A 86 10.45 4.51 -16.64
C GLY A 86 10.02 4.94 -15.23
N GLY A 87 10.59 4.28 -14.22
CA GLY A 87 10.06 4.28 -12.85
C GLY A 87 10.07 5.61 -12.10
N ARG A 88 10.66 6.71 -12.60
CA ARG A 88 10.82 7.94 -11.80
C ARG A 88 9.52 8.70 -11.52
N ASP A 89 8.50 8.56 -12.37
CA ASP A 89 7.19 9.22 -12.18
C ASP A 89 6.23 8.43 -11.28
N PHE A 90 6.58 7.19 -10.93
CA PHE A 90 5.75 6.24 -10.18
C PHE A 90 6.52 5.54 -9.04
N GLN A 91 7.45 6.29 -8.46
CA GLN A 91 8.23 5.95 -7.29
C GLN A 91 8.09 7.11 -6.30
N ASP A 92 7.82 6.82 -5.03
CA ASP A 92 7.87 7.83 -3.97
C ASP A 92 8.59 7.21 -2.78
N ASP A 93 9.66 7.89 -2.34
CA ASP A 93 10.58 7.39 -1.31
C ASP A 93 10.52 8.18 0.00
N ASP A 94 9.64 9.18 0.17
CA ASP A 94 9.76 10.03 1.38
C ASP A 94 8.48 10.73 1.84
N SER A 95 7.32 10.30 1.36
CA SER A 95 6.09 11.08 1.55
C SER A 95 5.02 10.47 2.47
N GLY A 96 5.26 9.31 3.09
CA GLY A 96 4.36 8.76 4.10
C GLY A 96 4.63 9.32 5.50
N GLY A 97 5.85 9.79 5.72
CA GLY A 97 6.36 10.33 6.98
C GLY A 97 6.67 9.24 8.01
N ASN A 98 7.54 9.53 8.99
CA ASN A 98 8.02 8.53 9.97
C ASN A 98 8.61 7.24 9.35
N CYS A 99 9.35 7.35 8.25
CA CYS A 99 9.92 6.21 7.51
C CYS A 99 8.86 5.29 6.86
N HIS A 100 7.63 5.80 6.69
CA HIS A 100 6.57 5.18 5.88
C HIS A 100 6.60 5.77 4.46
N ALA A 101 6.21 4.95 3.48
CA ALA A 101 6.08 5.39 2.09
C ALA A 101 4.62 5.68 1.76
N ARG A 102 4.39 6.77 1.04
CA ARG A 102 3.09 7.10 0.43
C ARG A 102 3.35 7.43 -1.04
N LEU A 103 2.56 6.87 -1.95
CA LEU A 103 2.61 7.19 -3.37
C LEU A 103 1.21 7.58 -3.85
N THR A 104 1.07 8.80 -4.37
CA THR A 104 -0.11 9.18 -5.14
C THR A 104 0.18 8.99 -6.63
N ALA A 105 -0.62 8.19 -7.31
CA ALA A 105 -0.45 7.88 -8.72
C ALA A 105 -1.79 7.96 -9.46
N THR A 106 -1.75 8.42 -10.71
CA THR A 106 -2.88 8.32 -11.64
C THR A 106 -2.56 7.26 -12.67
N PHE A 107 -3.41 6.23 -12.78
CA PHE A 107 -3.20 5.15 -13.73
C PHE A 107 -3.33 5.68 -15.18
N PRO A 108 -2.28 5.57 -16.01
CA PRO A 108 -2.34 6.06 -17.39
C PRO A 108 -3.26 5.22 -18.28
N GLN A 109 -3.37 3.92 -18.00
CA GLN A 109 -4.19 2.98 -18.76
C GLN A 109 -5.03 2.09 -17.83
N SER A 110 -6.11 1.51 -18.35
CA SER A 110 -6.82 0.45 -17.62
C SER A 110 -6.06 -0.86 -17.79
N GLY A 111 -5.91 -1.60 -16.70
CA GLY A 111 -5.19 -2.88 -16.72
C GLY A 111 -4.66 -3.27 -15.36
N GLU A 112 -3.88 -4.34 -15.34
CA GLU A 112 -3.22 -4.83 -14.15
C GLU A 112 -1.91 -4.08 -13.88
N TYR A 113 -1.71 -3.66 -12.65
CA TYR A 113 -0.50 -3.01 -12.16
C TYR A 113 0.09 -3.78 -11.00
N GLU A 114 1.38 -3.59 -10.76
CA GLU A 114 2.13 -4.15 -9.64
C GLU A 114 2.60 -3.04 -8.72
N ILE A 115 2.16 -3.09 -7.46
CA ILE A 115 2.70 -2.33 -6.34
C ILE A 115 3.82 -3.17 -5.75
N VAL A 116 5.06 -2.73 -5.85
CA VAL A 116 6.18 -3.44 -5.25
C VAL A 116 6.51 -2.82 -3.92
N VAL A 117 6.26 -3.58 -2.86
CA VAL A 117 6.68 -3.29 -1.48
C VAL A 117 8.15 -3.65 -1.36
N ASN A 118 8.97 -2.74 -0.84
CA ASN A 118 10.41 -2.90 -0.68
C ASN A 118 10.91 -2.21 0.60
N THR A 119 12.19 -2.38 0.92
CA THR A 119 12.89 -1.68 2.01
C THR A 119 13.95 -0.74 1.46
N ALA A 120 14.29 0.32 2.21
CA ALA A 120 15.48 1.13 1.93
C ALA A 120 16.76 0.50 2.51
N ASP A 121 16.63 -0.26 3.61
CA ASP A 121 17.74 -0.93 4.29
C ASP A 121 18.09 -2.29 3.64
N HIS A 122 19.38 -2.64 3.60
CA HIS A 122 19.84 -3.93 3.10
C HIS A 122 19.33 -5.10 3.94
N TYR A 123 18.80 -6.13 3.28
CA TYR A 123 18.31 -7.37 3.88
C TYR A 123 17.27 -7.18 5.00
N ALA A 124 16.58 -6.04 5.03
CA ALA A 124 15.57 -5.76 6.03
C ALA A 124 14.29 -6.57 5.77
N THR A 125 13.69 -7.05 6.86
CA THR A 125 12.49 -7.90 6.85
C THR A 125 11.59 -7.45 7.98
N GLY A 126 10.28 -7.63 7.84
CA GLY A 126 9.36 -7.25 8.91
C GLY A 126 7.92 -7.17 8.44
N ALA A 127 7.02 -7.03 9.41
CA ALA A 127 5.60 -6.83 9.15
C ALA A 127 5.35 -5.43 8.59
N PHE A 128 4.33 -5.32 7.73
CA PHE A 128 3.88 -4.05 7.16
C PHE A 128 2.37 -4.05 6.93
N SER A 129 1.82 -2.85 6.81
CA SER A 129 0.44 -2.59 6.39
C SER A 129 0.47 -1.85 5.05
N LEU A 130 -0.22 -2.41 4.04
CA LEU A 130 -0.38 -1.82 2.72
C LEU A 130 -1.83 -1.39 2.53
N SER A 131 -2.09 -0.10 2.30
CA SER A 131 -3.44 0.39 2.03
C SER A 131 -3.52 1.14 0.71
N VAL A 132 -4.66 1.03 0.04
CA VAL A 132 -4.94 1.76 -1.20
C VAL A 132 -6.25 2.50 -1.07
N THR A 133 -6.23 3.79 -1.37
CA THR A 133 -7.40 4.68 -1.26
C THR A 133 -7.60 5.45 -2.56
N THR A 134 -8.84 5.84 -2.87
CA THR A 134 -9.13 6.69 -4.02
C THR A 134 -8.71 8.13 -3.78
N GLY A 135 -8.24 8.80 -4.83
CA GLY A 135 -7.85 10.20 -4.81
C GLY A 135 -6.42 10.43 -4.32
N SER A 136 -6.06 11.70 -4.21
CA SER A 136 -4.74 12.13 -3.77
C SER A 136 -4.76 12.41 -2.27
N LYS A 137 -3.76 11.90 -1.54
CA LYS A 137 -3.43 12.41 -0.21
C LYS A 137 -2.17 13.27 -0.30
N PRO A 138 -2.07 14.35 0.48
CA PRO A 138 -0.84 15.12 0.55
C PRO A 138 0.30 14.23 1.02
N LYS A 139 1.49 14.50 0.47
CA LYS A 139 2.77 14.05 1.02
C LYS A 139 2.83 14.46 2.49
N SER A 140 3.01 13.48 3.38
CA SER A 140 3.29 13.72 4.79
C SER A 140 4.63 14.44 4.92
N VAL A 141 4.68 15.46 5.78
CA VAL A 141 5.89 16.25 6.07
C VAL A 141 6.62 15.76 7.34
N ALA A 142 6.17 14.66 7.93
CA ALA A 142 6.77 14.09 9.13
C ALA A 142 8.11 13.44 8.78
N ARG A 143 9.21 13.91 9.39
CA ARG A 143 10.54 13.36 9.12
C ARG A 143 10.72 11.98 9.76
N CYS A 144 11.42 11.09 9.07
CA CYS A 144 11.94 9.87 9.69
C CYS A 144 12.92 10.26 10.81
N THR A 145 12.66 9.82 12.05
CA THR A 145 13.55 10.05 13.22
C THR A 145 14.22 8.76 13.69
N ARG A 146 14.22 7.72 12.86
CA ARG A 146 14.82 6.43 13.21
C ARG A 146 16.34 6.62 13.33
N SER A 147 16.89 6.37 14.50
CA SER A 147 18.32 6.45 14.74
C SER A 147 18.97 5.23 14.10
N HIS A 148 19.87 5.46 13.11
CA HIS A 148 20.68 4.41 12.48
C HIS A 148 21.57 3.67 13.49
#